data_AF-A0AAD7P7H9-F1
#
_entry.id   AF-A0AAD7P7H9-F1
#
_cell.length_a   1.000
_cell.length_b   1.000
_cell.length_c   1.000
_cell.angle_alpha   90.00
_cell.angle_beta   90.00
_cell.angle_gamma   90.00
#
_symmetry.space_group_name_H-M   'P 1'
#
loop_
_entity.id
_entity.type
_entity.pdbx_description
1 polymer ?
#
loop_
_entity_poly.entity_id
_entity_poly.type
_entity_poly.pdbx_seq_one_letter_code
_entity_poly.pdbx_strand_id
1 'polypeptide(L)' 'MEKPFPTAKPLCAQEALNLLNCVTESPFDQDKCLRLLHSLRECVTSQKVKKFSLTDQEQQEAKPNGNKS' A
#
# COMPACT_ATOMS: atom_id res chain seq x y z
N MET A 1 -19.42 -2.99 23.80
CA MET A 1 -18.75 -4.14 23.15
C MET A 1 -18.41 -3.75 21.71
N GLU A 2 -17.14 -3.47 21.42
CA GLU A 2 -16.70 -3.32 20.04
C GLU A 2 -16.60 -4.71 19.42
N LYS A 3 -17.37 -4.95 18.36
CA LYS A 3 -17.42 -6.23 17.67
C LYS A 3 -16.13 -6.38 16.87
N PRO A 4 -15.28 -7.39 17.11
CA PRO A 4 -14.05 -7.53 16.35
C PRO A 4 -14.42 -7.82 14.90
N PHE A 5 -14.25 -6.82 14.03
CA PHE A 5 -14.18 -7.07 12.60
C PHE A 5 -12.94 -7.94 12.38
N PRO A 6 -13.05 -9.10 11.71
CA PRO A 6 -11.85 -9.79 11.25
C PRO A 6 -11.15 -8.82 10.30
N THR A 7 -10.04 -8.25 10.75
CA THR A 7 -9.21 -7.37 9.94
C THR A 7 -8.64 -8.24 8.84
N ALA A 8 -9.30 -8.23 7.68
CA ALA A 8 -8.73 -8.81 6.48
C ALA A 8 -7.35 -8.16 6.31
N LYS A 9 -6.29 -8.97 6.42
CA LYS A 9 -4.93 -8.44 6.29
C LYS A 9 -4.83 -7.75 4.94
N PRO A 10 -4.35 -6.49 4.89
CA PRO A 10 -4.18 -5.80 3.62
C PRO A 10 -3.26 -6.63 2.72
N LEU A 11 -3.55 -6.65 1.43
CA LEU A 11 -2.72 -7.35 0.45
C LEU A 11 -1.28 -6.84 0.54
N CYS A 12 -0.31 -7.76 0.54
CA CYS A 12 1.12 -7.47 0.64
C CYS A 12 1.55 -6.69 1.90
N ALA A 13 0.72 -6.67 2.95
CA ALA A 13 1.01 -5.93 4.18
C ALA A 13 2.26 -6.44 4.89
N GLN A 14 2.55 -7.74 4.81
CA GLN A 14 3.72 -8.32 5.45
C GLN A 14 5.01 -7.87 4.75
N GLU A 15 5.03 -7.88 3.41
CA GLU A 15 6.16 -7.44 2.60
C GLU A 15 6.44 -5.95 2.81
N ALA A 16 5.37 -5.14 2.86
CA ALA A 16 5.47 -3.71 3.15
C ALA A 16 6.03 -3.47 4.55
N LEU A 17 5.52 -4.18 5.56
CA LEU A 17 6.00 -4.07 6.94
C LEU A 17 7.48 -4.48 7.06
N ASN A 18 7.88 -5.56 6.40
CA ASN A 18 9.27 -6.02 6.41
C ASN A 18 10.21 -4.98 5.80
N LEU A 19 9.82 -4.37 4.68
CA LEU A 19 10.59 -3.29 4.04
C LEU A 19 10.70 -2.06 4.95
N LEU A 20 9.58 -1.64 5.56
CA LEU A 20 9.55 -0.52 6.51
C LEU A 20 10.45 -0.77 7.72
N ASN A 21 10.42 -1.98 8.27
CA ASN A 21 11.31 -2.35 9.36
C ASN A 21 12.78 -2.32 8.91
N CYS A 22 13.09 -2.84 7.73
CA CYS A 22 14.45 -2.84 7.19
C CYS A 22 15.06 -1.44 7.09
N VAL A 23 14.31 -0.44 6.61
CA VAL A 23 14.84 0.94 6.50
C VAL A 23 15.06 1.61 7.85
N THR A 24 14.49 1.08 8.94
CA THR A 24 14.73 1.55 10.31
C THR A 24 15.89 0.84 11.00
N GLU A 25 16.42 -0.25 10.42
CA GLU A 25 17.53 -0.99 11.00
C GLU A 25 18.83 -0.17 10.98
N SER A 26 19.64 -0.36 12.02
CA SER A 26 20.96 0.25 12.16
C SER A 26 21.96 -0.83 12.59
N PRO A 27 23.00 -1.12 11.78
CA PRO A 27 23.38 -0.45 10.54
C PRO A 27 22.39 -0.71 9.39
N PHE A 28 22.24 0.27 8.50
CA PHE A 28 21.41 0.12 7.30
C PHE A 28 22.06 -0.86 6.32
N ASP A 29 21.33 -1.92 5.96
CA ASP A 29 21.74 -2.91 4.96
C ASP A 29 20.93 -2.71 3.67
N GLN A 30 21.54 -2.02 2.71
CA GLN A 30 20.90 -1.68 1.45
C GLN A 30 20.50 -2.91 0.62
N ASP A 31 21.36 -3.93 0.55
CA ASP A 31 21.10 -5.16 -0.22
C ASP A 31 19.97 -6.00 0.40
N LYS A 32 19.87 -6.01 1.72
CA LYS A 32 18.73 -6.61 2.43
C LYS A 32 17.43 -5.87 2.10
N CYS A 33 17.40 -4.55 2.20
CA CYS A 33 16.18 -3.79 1.93
C CYS A 33 15.79 -3.86 0.45
N LEU A 34 16.75 -3.91 -0.47
CA LEU A 34 16.48 -4.07 -1.90
C LEU A 34 15.81 -5.42 -2.20
N ARG A 35 16.26 -6.51 -1.56
CA ARG A 35 15.59 -7.82 -1.69
C ARG A 35 14.15 -7.80 -1.18
N LEU A 36 13.89 -7.12 -0.07
CA LEU A 36 12.54 -6.94 0.45
C LEU A 36 11.66 -6.10 -0.48
N LEU A 37 12.23 -5.08 -1.13
CA LEU A 37 11.54 -4.30 -2.16
C LEU A 37 11.14 -5.16 -3.37
N HIS A 38 12.02 -6.05 -3.83
CA HIS A 38 11.69 -6.98 -4.91
C HIS A 38 10.55 -7.92 -4.53
N SER A 39 10.57 -8.47 -3.31
CA SER A 39 9.48 -9.30 -2.79
C SER A 39 8.14 -8.54 -2.72
N LEU A 40 8.16 -7.28 -2.24
CA LEU A 40 6.97 -6.44 -2.25
C LEU A 40 6.45 -6.20 -3.69
N ARG A 41 7.35 -5.92 -4.64
CA ARG A 41 7.01 -5.74 -6.05
C ARG A 41 6.35 -6.98 -6.65
N GLU A 42 6.89 -8.17 -6.37
CA GLU A 42 6.32 -9.45 -6.83
C GLU A 42 4.92 -9.66 -6.27
N CYS A 43 4.70 -9.37 -4.99
CA CYS A 43 3.38 -9.49 -4.37
C CYS A 43 2.36 -8.55 -5.03
N VAL A 44 2.67 -7.25 -5.19
CA VAL A 44 1.70 -6.27 -5.70
C VAL A 44 1.39 -6.48 -7.19
N THR A 45 2.37 -6.93 -7.97
CA THR A 45 2.17 -7.25 -9.39
C THR A 45 1.35 -8.52 -9.58
N SER A 46 1.55 -9.54 -8.73
CA SER A 46 0.78 -10.79 -8.75
C SER A 46 -0.68 -10.58 -8.36
N GLN A 47 -0.94 -9.68 -7.40
CA GLN A 47 -2.29 -9.36 -6.92
C GLN A 47 -3.06 -8.38 -7.82
N LYS A 48 -2.47 -7.92 -8.95
CA LYS A 48 -3.07 -6.93 -9.88
C LYS A 48 -3.57 -5.67 -9.17
N VAL A 49 -2.90 -5.24 -8.10
CA VAL A 49 -3.35 -4.10 -7.29
C VAL A 49 -3.22 -2.84 -8.14
N LYS A 50 -4.35 -2.20 -8.47
CA LYS A 50 -4.36 -0.87 -9.09
C LYS A 50 -4.05 0.14 -7.98
N LYS A 51 -3.00 0.94 -8.18
CA LYS A 51 -2.48 2.06 -7.35
C LYS A 51 -3.00 2.12 -5.90
N PHE A 52 -2.08 1.99 -4.95
CA PHE A 52 -2.37 2.30 -3.55
C PHE A 52 -2.57 3.81 -3.36
N SER A 53 -3.64 4.21 -2.68
CA SER A 53 -3.91 5.59 -2.30
C SER A 53 -3.72 5.73 -0.80
N LEU A 54 -3.04 6.79 -0.37
CA LEU A 54 -2.98 7.17 1.04
C LEU A 54 -4.22 8.04 1.31
N THR A 55 -5.25 7.45 1.93
CA THR A 55 -6.51 8.09 2.36
C THR A 55 -7.49 8.42 1.21
N ASP A 56 -8.80 8.48 1.53
CA ASP A 56 -10.00 8.75 0.70
C ASP A 56 -9.90 9.88 -0.37
N GLN A 57 -9.02 9.76 -1.36
CA GLN A 57 -9.07 10.60 -2.57
C GLN A 57 -9.96 10.01 -3.67
N GLU A 58 -10.71 8.93 -3.41
CA GLU A 58 -11.54 8.26 -4.42
C GLU A 58 -12.93 8.91 -4.65
N GLN A 59 -13.23 10.07 -4.06
CA GLN A 59 -14.56 10.71 -4.24
C GLN A 59 -14.59 12.12 -4.86
N GLN A 60 -13.47 12.67 -5.36
CA GLN A 60 -13.48 14.00 -6.01
C GLN A 60 -13.24 14.01 -7.52
N GLU A 61 -13.38 12.88 -8.21
CA GLU A 61 -13.36 12.87 -9.68
C GLU A 61 -14.66 12.33 -10.26
N ALA A 62 -15.77 13.08 -10.09
CA ALA A 62 -16.95 13.00 -10.98
C ALA A 62 -17.97 14.13 -10.69
N LYS A 63 -17.68 15.38 -11.08
CA LYS A 63 -18.72 16.26 -11.65
C LYS A 63 -18.11 17.10 -12.78
N PRO A 64 -18.43 16.82 -14.05
CA PRO A 64 -18.19 17.79 -15.11
C PRO A 64 -19.15 18.96 -14.87
N ASN A 65 -18.61 20.15 -14.61
CA ASN A 65 -19.42 21.35 -14.53
C ASN A 65 -19.90 21.66 -15.95
N GLY A 66 -21.12 21.21 -16.27
CA GLY A 66 -21.82 21.50 -17.51
C GLY A 66 -22.29 22.95 -17.51
N ASN A 67 -21.89 23.67 -18.55
CA ASN A 67 -22.23 25.06 -18.82
C ASN A 67 -23.76 25.31 -18.97
N LYS A 68 -24.13 26.61 -18.94
CA LYS A 68 -25.38 27.28 -19.42
C LYS A 68 -26.32 27.71 -18.26
N SER A 69 -26.79 28.95 -18.13
CA SER A 69 -27.06 30.01 -19.11
C SER A 69 -26.99 31.40 -18.46
#